data_AF-A0A379F3L4-F1
#
_entry.id   AF-A0A379F3L4-F1
#
_cell.length_a   1.000
_cell.length_b   1.000
_cell.length_c   1.000
_cell.angle_alpha   90.00
_cell.angle_beta   90.00
_cell.angle_gamma   90.00
#
_symmetry.space_group_name_H-M   'P 1'
#
loop_
_entity.id
_entity.type
_entity.pdbx_description
1 polymer ?
#
loop_
_entity_poly.entity_id
_entity_poly.type
_entity_poly.pdbx_seq_one_letter_code
_entity_poly.pdbx_strand_id
1 'polypeptide(L)'
;MKKILRLRVLVAVLFTAFGVSNSFAQSDIDEQLVFLGITMTKDNGNSLDSERKWVKSGSVKYDADTRTITLDNAEIVVTAENCPQYQSESGTWYPVIGTFRFYCPTDNITVKLIGKNSITTTQTGFVMLTYQEAESVNIDMIGGGSLYINAGLNGIDDRHNGTFTIKDVDSLDVKAARCGISGGYTSRLIVDNSNVKSEAPYGAICSFKKFSMKGVKCVSPVSDPTATDEDKEDPNSTKTVSFEKGGVTNAYGTPWDIAILQRESTAGIESKTTVKDNAKIVAVYDVSGRLLKDLQKGINIVRYSDGSIKKIIK
;
A
#
# COMPACT_ATOMS: atom_id res chain seq x y z
N MET A 1 -31.44 18.12 19.23
CA MET A 1 -31.87 18.38 20.63
C MET A 1 -33.01 17.39 20.92
N LYS A 2 -33.00 16.45 21.86
CA LYS A 2 -32.43 16.40 23.22
C LYS A 2 -31.99 14.96 23.54
N LYS A 3 -30.89 14.86 24.30
CA LYS A 3 -30.49 13.72 25.15
C LYS A 3 -31.57 13.40 26.20
N ILE A 4 -31.60 12.16 26.69
CA ILE A 4 -32.04 11.63 28.02
C ILE A 4 -32.18 10.11 27.79
N LEU A 5 -31.69 9.16 28.59
CA LEU A 5 -30.97 9.14 29.85
C LEU A 5 -30.45 7.69 30.05
N ARG A 6 -29.32 7.57 30.74
CA ARG A 6 -28.61 6.35 31.12
C ARG A 6 -29.49 5.42 31.98
N LEU A 7 -29.35 4.10 31.81
CA LEU A 7 -29.60 3.15 32.89
C LEU A 7 -28.36 2.26 33.07
N ARG A 8 -27.57 2.60 34.09
CA ARG A 8 -26.51 1.74 34.64
C ARG A 8 -27.20 0.72 35.54
N VAL A 9 -27.07 -0.56 35.23
CA VAL A 9 -27.35 -1.62 36.19
C VAL A 9 -26.00 -2.17 36.64
N LEU A 10 -25.61 -1.77 37.84
CA LEU A 10 -24.54 -2.39 38.61
C LEU A 10 -25.14 -3.63 39.26
N VAL A 11 -24.70 -4.83 38.88
CA VAL A 11 -24.91 -6.05 39.67
C VAL A 11 -23.53 -6.57 40.06
N ALA A 12 -23.15 -6.28 41.29
CA ALA A 12 -22.08 -6.97 41.98
C ALA A 12 -22.70 -8.16 42.71
N VAL A 13 -22.38 -9.40 42.31
CA VAL A 13 -22.58 -10.59 43.15
C VAL A 13 -21.43 -11.59 42.94
N LEU A 14 -20.64 -11.71 44.00
CA LEU A 14 -19.78 -12.80 44.48
C LEU A 14 -18.92 -13.64 43.50
N PHE A 15 -17.61 -13.49 43.67
CA PHE A 15 -16.61 -14.51 43.41
C PHE A 15 -16.75 -15.67 44.41
N THR A 16 -17.12 -16.87 43.95
CA THR A 16 -16.72 -18.13 44.59
C THR A 16 -16.57 -19.22 43.54
N ALA A 17 -15.32 -19.65 43.35
CA ALA A 17 -14.86 -20.99 42.97
C ALA A 17 -15.80 -21.85 42.08
N PHE A 18 -15.54 -21.84 40.78
CA PHE A 18 -15.27 -23.00 39.92
C PHE A 18 -15.14 -22.48 38.47
N GLY A 19 -14.08 -22.88 37.78
CA GLY A 19 -13.66 -22.33 36.50
C GLY A 19 -14.64 -22.61 35.36
N VAL A 20 -15.57 -21.68 35.14
CA VAL A 20 -16.31 -21.56 33.88
C VAL A 20 -16.09 -20.13 33.43
N SER A 21 -15.25 -19.95 32.41
CA SER A 21 -15.08 -18.66 31.74
C SER A 21 -16.43 -18.24 31.16
N ASN A 22 -16.96 -17.12 31.64
CA ASN A 22 -18.12 -16.44 31.08
C ASN A 22 -17.80 -16.00 29.64
N SER A 23 -17.98 -16.89 28.68
CA SER A 23 -18.16 -16.51 27.29
C SER A 23 -19.60 -16.05 27.15
N PHE A 24 -19.86 -14.74 27.07
CA PHE A 24 -20.93 -14.09 26.29
C PHE A 24 -20.91 -12.57 26.57
N ALA A 25 -20.13 -11.80 25.80
CA ALA A 25 -20.40 -10.39 25.46
C ALA A 25 -19.33 -9.91 24.47
N GLN A 26 -19.74 -9.63 23.23
CA GLN A 26 -18.94 -9.01 22.15
C GLN A 26 -17.70 -9.80 21.74
N SER A 27 -17.75 -10.50 20.60
CA SER A 27 -16.49 -10.91 19.96
C SER A 27 -15.84 -9.64 19.40
N ASP A 28 -15.10 -8.93 20.25
CA ASP A 28 -14.10 -7.97 19.80
C ASP A 28 -13.17 -8.75 18.87
N ILE A 29 -13.27 -8.49 17.58
CA ILE A 29 -12.36 -9.05 16.58
C ILE A 29 -11.02 -8.34 16.77
N ASP A 30 -10.13 -8.96 17.53
CA ASP A 30 -8.80 -8.41 17.79
C ASP A 30 -8.06 -8.13 16.47
N GLU A 31 -7.35 -7.00 16.43
CA GLU A 31 -6.46 -6.66 15.32
C GLU A 31 -5.43 -7.77 15.12
N GLN A 32 -5.21 -8.15 13.85
CA GLN A 32 -4.11 -9.05 13.48
C GLN A 32 -3.36 -8.50 12.28
N LEU A 33 -2.12 -8.09 12.49
CA LEU A 33 -1.17 -7.81 11.41
C LEU A 33 -0.30 -9.05 11.22
N VAL A 34 -0.44 -9.69 10.07
CA VAL A 34 0.13 -11.03 9.82
C VAL A 34 1.06 -11.00 8.63
N PHE A 35 2.22 -11.65 8.76
CA PHE A 35 3.13 -11.98 7.69
C PHE A 35 3.15 -13.51 7.49
N LEU A 36 2.59 -14.02 6.40
CA LEU A 36 2.57 -15.46 6.06
C LEU A 36 2.20 -16.37 7.25
N GLY A 37 1.08 -16.06 7.92
CA GLY A 37 0.57 -16.82 9.07
C GLY A 37 1.23 -16.49 10.41
N ILE A 38 2.29 -15.68 10.43
CA ILE A 38 2.95 -15.21 11.64
C ILE A 38 2.38 -13.84 12.02
N THR A 39 1.78 -13.75 13.20
CA THR A 39 1.36 -12.46 13.76
C THR A 39 2.59 -11.61 14.05
N MET A 40 2.64 -10.41 13.49
CA MET A 40 3.74 -9.46 13.68
C MET A 40 3.56 -8.78 15.04
N THR A 41 4.61 -8.81 15.85
CA THR A 41 4.65 -8.24 17.20
C THR A 41 5.94 -7.45 17.40
N LYS A 42 6.02 -6.73 18.52
CA LYS A 42 7.26 -6.04 18.92
C LYS A 42 8.44 -7.02 19.07
N ASP A 43 8.18 -8.21 19.58
CA ASP A 43 9.22 -9.20 19.90
C ASP A 43 9.78 -9.89 18.65
N ASN A 44 8.93 -10.17 17.65
CA ASN A 44 9.34 -10.87 16.44
C ASN A 44 9.55 -9.97 15.22
N GLY A 45 9.32 -8.66 15.35
CA GLY A 45 9.31 -7.73 14.21
C GLY A 45 10.64 -7.66 13.43
N ASN A 46 11.76 -8.01 14.05
CA ASN A 46 13.07 -8.08 13.37
C ASN A 46 13.43 -9.48 12.84
N SER A 47 12.56 -10.48 13.03
CA SER A 47 12.85 -11.89 12.76
C SER A 47 11.62 -12.65 12.25
N LEU A 48 10.79 -12.01 11.41
CA LEU A 48 9.55 -12.57 10.85
C LEU A 48 9.75 -13.85 10.02
N ASP A 49 10.97 -14.07 9.50
CA ASP A 49 11.36 -15.28 8.76
C ASP A 49 12.80 -15.68 9.09
N SER A 50 13.05 -15.98 10.36
CA SER A 50 14.40 -16.36 10.85
C SER A 50 14.98 -17.59 10.15
N GLU A 51 14.11 -18.50 9.70
CA GLU A 51 14.48 -19.72 8.98
C GLU A 51 14.60 -19.53 7.46
N ARG A 52 14.38 -18.30 6.95
CA ARG A 52 14.50 -17.96 5.52
C ARG A 52 13.62 -18.82 4.60
N LYS A 53 12.44 -19.21 5.09
CA LYS A 53 11.46 -20.00 4.35
C LYS A 53 10.95 -19.25 3.12
N TRP A 54 10.77 -17.93 3.25
CA TRP A 54 10.12 -17.09 2.24
C TRP A 54 11.00 -15.92 1.76
N VAL A 55 11.73 -15.25 2.66
CA VAL A 55 12.57 -14.09 2.36
C VAL A 55 13.96 -14.54 1.88
N LYS A 56 14.16 -14.56 0.56
CA LYS A 56 15.36 -15.09 -0.10
C LYS A 56 16.54 -14.12 -0.06
N SER A 57 16.27 -12.82 -0.09
CA SER A 57 17.28 -11.78 0.05
C SER A 57 16.69 -10.52 0.70
N GLY A 58 17.56 -9.59 1.12
CA GLY A 58 17.16 -8.39 1.85
C GLY A 58 16.54 -8.67 3.23
N SER A 59 15.71 -7.74 3.68
CA SER A 59 15.01 -7.84 4.97
C SER A 59 13.57 -7.35 4.93
N VAL A 60 12.72 -8.03 5.71
CA VAL A 60 11.36 -7.62 6.04
C VAL A 60 11.31 -7.42 7.55
N LYS A 61 10.90 -6.23 7.99
CA LYS A 61 10.83 -5.88 9.41
C LYS A 61 9.49 -5.25 9.75
N TYR A 62 9.06 -5.40 11.00
CA TYR A 62 7.92 -4.73 11.58
C TYR A 62 8.35 -3.95 12.83
N ASP A 63 8.05 -2.65 12.85
CA ASP A 63 8.16 -1.80 14.03
C ASP A 63 6.74 -1.64 14.61
N ALA A 64 6.51 -2.18 15.80
CA ALA A 64 5.22 -2.11 16.47
C ALA A 64 4.89 -0.71 17.02
N ASP A 65 5.91 0.07 17.41
CA ASP A 65 5.71 1.39 18.01
C ASP A 65 5.27 2.40 16.94
N THR A 66 5.74 2.24 15.69
CA THR A 66 5.34 3.07 14.54
C THR A 66 4.41 2.36 13.55
N ARG A 67 4.01 1.12 13.85
CA ARG A 67 3.19 0.24 13.00
C ARG A 67 3.66 0.22 11.54
N THR A 68 4.99 0.10 11.38
CA THR A 68 5.67 0.23 10.09
C THR A 68 6.28 -1.09 9.66
N ILE A 69 5.88 -1.57 8.49
CA ILE A 69 6.46 -2.72 7.81
C ILE A 69 7.49 -2.20 6.82
N THR A 70 8.77 -2.55 7.00
CA THR A 70 9.85 -2.12 6.11
C THR A 70 10.33 -3.27 5.24
N LEU A 71 10.30 -3.07 3.92
CA LEU A 71 10.95 -3.94 2.94
C LEU A 71 12.20 -3.22 2.46
N ASP A 72 13.37 -3.81 2.72
CA ASP A 72 14.67 -3.27 2.33
C ASP A 72 15.40 -4.29 1.46
N ASN A 73 15.42 -4.01 0.16
CA ASN A 73 15.92 -4.90 -0.90
C ASN A 73 15.40 -6.34 -0.77
N ALA A 74 14.17 -6.49 -0.29
CA ALA A 74 13.57 -7.75 0.08
C ALA A 74 13.09 -8.52 -1.15
N GLU A 75 13.44 -9.81 -1.22
CA GLU A 75 12.90 -10.75 -2.19
C GLU A 75 12.11 -11.83 -1.44
N ILE A 76 10.80 -11.89 -1.65
CA ILE A 76 9.90 -12.85 -0.99
C ILE A 76 9.37 -13.81 -2.04
N VAL A 77 9.54 -15.12 -1.82
CA VAL A 77 9.09 -16.16 -2.73
C VAL A 77 8.23 -17.18 -1.99
N VAL A 78 6.97 -17.27 -2.39
CA VAL A 78 5.98 -18.19 -1.82
C VAL A 78 5.43 -19.10 -2.93
N THR A 79 5.77 -20.36 -2.88
CA THR A 79 5.29 -21.39 -3.80
C THR A 79 4.25 -22.27 -3.11
N ALA A 80 3.67 -23.24 -3.82
CA ALA A 80 2.71 -24.16 -3.21
C ALA A 80 3.36 -25.01 -2.11
N GLU A 81 4.67 -25.28 -2.23
CA GLU A 81 5.44 -26.16 -1.36
C GLU A 81 5.83 -25.50 -0.03
N ASN A 82 6.02 -24.17 -0.01
CA ASN A 82 6.40 -23.44 1.20
C ASN A 82 5.28 -22.52 1.74
N CYS A 83 4.11 -22.49 1.10
CA CYS A 83 2.99 -21.69 1.56
C CYS A 83 2.47 -22.27 2.90
N PRO A 84 2.38 -21.45 3.97
CA PRO A 84 1.73 -21.88 5.20
C PRO A 84 0.28 -22.29 4.90
N GLN A 85 -0.19 -23.31 5.61
CA GLN A 85 -1.57 -23.79 5.49
C GLN A 85 -2.28 -23.71 6.84
N TYR A 86 -3.60 -23.54 6.79
CA TYR A 86 -4.48 -23.68 7.95
C TYR A 86 -5.55 -24.71 7.67
N GLN A 87 -6.00 -25.41 8.71
CA GLN A 87 -7.10 -26.35 8.60
C GLN A 87 -8.41 -25.64 8.94
N SER A 88 -9.40 -25.74 8.06
CA SER A 88 -10.76 -25.31 8.33
C SER A 88 -11.45 -26.20 9.36
N GLU A 89 -12.58 -25.73 9.90
CA GLU A 89 -13.44 -26.50 10.81
C GLU A 89 -13.91 -27.84 10.21
N SER A 90 -14.04 -27.92 8.88
CA SER A 90 -14.40 -29.15 8.16
C SER A 90 -13.21 -30.09 7.93
N GLY A 91 -12.02 -29.77 8.45
CA GLY A 91 -10.81 -30.59 8.29
C GLY A 91 -10.04 -30.37 6.98
N THR A 92 -10.51 -29.49 6.09
CA THR A 92 -9.84 -29.19 4.81
C THR A 92 -8.69 -28.21 5.03
N TRP A 93 -7.51 -28.50 4.48
CA TRP A 93 -6.35 -27.61 4.50
C TRP A 93 -6.42 -26.57 3.38
N TYR A 94 -6.17 -25.32 3.74
CA TYR A 94 -6.17 -24.18 2.83
C TYR A 94 -4.85 -23.40 2.94
N PRO A 95 -4.31 -22.88 1.82
CA PRO A 95 -3.16 -21.97 1.88
C PRO A 95 -3.55 -20.67 2.59
N VAL A 96 -2.61 -20.10 3.35
CA VAL A 96 -2.78 -18.78 3.95
C VAL A 96 -2.79 -17.73 2.85
N ILE A 97 -3.91 -17.05 2.68
CA ILE A 97 -4.09 -15.99 1.68
C ILE A 97 -3.43 -14.68 2.15
N GLY A 98 -2.62 -14.07 1.28
CA GLY A 98 -1.95 -12.80 1.54
C GLY A 98 -0.57 -13.00 2.17
N THR A 99 0.45 -12.41 1.55
CA THR A 99 1.80 -12.34 2.15
C THR A 99 1.78 -11.46 3.40
N PHE A 100 1.12 -10.30 3.29
CA PHE A 100 0.76 -9.44 4.41
C PHE A 100 -0.76 -9.39 4.52
N ARG A 101 -1.28 -9.59 5.72
CA ARG A 101 -2.71 -9.47 6.02
C ARG A 101 -2.91 -8.50 7.18
N PHE A 102 -3.71 -7.46 6.97
CA PHE A 102 -4.10 -6.52 8.02
C PHE A 102 -5.58 -6.78 8.30
N TYR A 103 -5.85 -7.52 9.37
CA TYR A 103 -7.19 -7.89 9.80
C TYR A 103 -7.63 -6.97 10.93
N CYS A 104 -8.74 -6.26 10.71
CA CYS A 104 -9.32 -5.32 11.66
C CYS A 104 -8.31 -4.32 12.23
N PRO A 105 -7.54 -3.61 11.37
CA PRO A 105 -6.62 -2.60 11.85
C PRO A 105 -7.38 -1.49 12.60
N THR A 106 -6.81 -1.05 13.71
CA THR A 106 -7.36 -0.07 14.66
C THR A 106 -6.69 1.30 14.57
N ASP A 107 -5.61 1.41 13.81
CA ASP A 107 -4.89 2.66 13.57
C ASP A 107 -4.20 2.60 12.18
N ASN A 108 -3.51 3.65 11.78
CA ASN A 108 -2.80 3.74 10.50
C ASN A 108 -1.57 2.82 10.45
N ILE A 109 -1.31 2.25 9.27
CA ILE A 109 -0.19 1.34 9.01
C ILE A 109 0.68 1.93 7.91
N THR A 110 2.00 1.80 8.04
CA THR A 110 2.94 2.20 7.00
C THR A 110 3.63 0.98 6.39
N VAL A 111 3.68 0.91 5.06
CA VAL A 111 4.54 0.00 4.30
C VAL A 111 5.68 0.83 3.68
N LYS A 112 6.87 0.71 4.23
CA LYS A 112 8.06 1.45 3.78
C LYS A 112 8.91 0.61 2.83
N LEU A 113 9.10 1.10 1.62
CA LEU A 113 9.94 0.50 0.59
C LEU A 113 11.30 1.20 0.54
N ILE A 114 12.36 0.42 0.69
CA ILE A 114 13.75 0.86 0.53
C ILE A 114 14.42 -0.02 -0.52
N GLY A 115 15.12 0.59 -1.47
CA GLY A 115 15.78 -0.14 -2.55
C GLY A 115 14.80 -0.85 -3.48
N LYS A 116 15.18 -2.02 -4.01
CA LYS A 116 14.37 -2.79 -4.96
C LYS A 116 13.81 -4.05 -4.30
N ASN A 117 12.50 -4.12 -4.17
CA ASN A 117 11.81 -5.21 -3.50
C ASN A 117 11.02 -6.04 -4.52
N SER A 118 10.87 -7.34 -4.27
CA SER A 118 10.08 -8.24 -5.10
C SER A 118 9.33 -9.26 -4.26
N ILE A 119 8.13 -9.63 -4.72
CA ILE A 119 7.28 -10.62 -4.10
C ILE A 119 6.69 -11.48 -5.21
N THR A 120 6.96 -12.78 -5.14
CA THR A 120 6.43 -13.76 -6.09
C THR A 120 5.64 -14.82 -5.33
N THR A 121 4.38 -15.00 -5.70
CA THR A 121 3.49 -15.99 -5.10
C THR A 121 2.84 -16.86 -6.19
N THR A 122 2.70 -18.17 -5.98
CA THR A 122 2.04 -19.04 -6.97
C THR A 122 0.54 -19.26 -6.72
N GLN A 123 0.06 -19.05 -5.49
CA GLN A 123 -1.33 -19.33 -5.10
C GLN A 123 -2.02 -18.19 -4.34
N THR A 124 -1.25 -17.27 -3.78
CA THR A 124 -1.74 -16.28 -2.81
C THR A 124 -1.52 -14.85 -3.34
N GLY A 125 -2.13 -13.83 -2.73
CA GLY A 125 -1.84 -12.44 -3.07
C GLY A 125 -0.71 -11.81 -2.25
N PHE A 126 -0.27 -10.59 -2.60
CA PHE A 126 0.72 -9.84 -1.82
C PHE A 126 0.09 -9.26 -0.55
N VAL A 127 -0.93 -8.41 -0.66
CA VAL A 127 -1.53 -7.70 0.48
C VAL A 127 -3.03 -7.94 0.51
N MET A 128 -3.54 -8.40 1.66
CA MET A 128 -4.96 -8.53 1.95
C MET A 128 -5.34 -7.57 3.08
N LEU A 129 -6.13 -6.54 2.78
CA LEU A 129 -6.60 -5.54 3.74
C LEU A 129 -8.07 -5.84 4.06
N THR A 130 -8.41 -6.19 5.29
CA THR A 130 -9.75 -6.66 5.71
C THR A 130 -10.13 -5.99 7.03
N TYR A 131 -11.34 -5.55 7.34
CA TYR A 131 -12.71 -6.03 7.08
C TYR A 131 -13.66 -4.83 6.88
N GLN A 132 -14.81 -5.04 6.24
CA GLN A 132 -15.87 -4.02 6.08
C GLN A 132 -16.58 -3.85 7.42
N GLU A 133 -16.72 -2.63 7.93
CA GLU A 133 -17.22 -2.26 9.28
C GLU A 133 -16.14 -2.02 10.37
N ALA A 134 -14.85 -2.17 10.03
CA ALA A 134 -13.77 -1.68 10.89
C ALA A 134 -13.69 -0.14 10.91
N GLU A 135 -12.96 0.40 11.88
CA GLU A 135 -12.63 1.84 11.92
C GLU A 135 -11.97 2.29 10.61
N SER A 136 -12.16 3.56 10.26
CA SER A 136 -11.55 4.14 9.07
C SER A 136 -10.06 4.36 9.29
N VAL A 137 -9.21 3.45 8.85
CA VAL A 137 -7.75 3.58 8.97
C VAL A 137 -7.08 3.93 7.64
N ASN A 138 -5.89 4.51 7.66
CA ASN A 138 -5.09 4.71 6.46
C ASN A 138 -3.95 3.70 6.39
N ILE A 139 -3.64 3.27 5.18
CA ILE A 139 -2.48 2.45 4.89
C ILE A 139 -1.65 3.21 3.88
N ASP A 140 -0.40 3.51 4.22
CA ASP A 140 0.49 4.32 3.38
C ASP A 140 1.68 3.48 2.91
N MET A 141 1.82 3.31 1.59
CA MET A 141 3.01 2.74 0.96
C MET A 141 3.94 3.88 0.52
N ILE A 142 5.11 3.98 1.14
CA ILE A 142 6.05 5.11 0.99
C ILE A 142 7.51 4.66 0.93
N GLY A 143 8.45 5.62 0.82
CA GLY A 143 9.87 5.40 1.14
C GLY A 143 10.83 5.55 -0.04
N GLY A 144 10.33 5.83 -1.25
CA GLY A 144 11.16 5.99 -2.44
C GLY A 144 11.64 4.70 -3.08
N GLY A 145 11.49 3.54 -2.45
CA GLY A 145 11.86 2.25 -3.05
C GLY A 145 10.91 1.81 -4.17
N SER A 146 11.28 0.70 -4.82
CA SER A 146 10.44 -0.02 -5.78
C SER A 146 9.92 -1.33 -5.20
N LEU A 147 8.78 -1.79 -5.71
CA LEU A 147 8.20 -3.09 -5.41
C LEU A 147 7.67 -3.73 -6.70
N TYR A 148 8.12 -4.94 -6.99
CA TYR A 148 7.56 -5.82 -8.02
C TYR A 148 6.72 -6.93 -7.38
N ILE A 149 5.51 -7.15 -7.86
CA ILE A 149 4.61 -8.21 -7.39
C ILE A 149 4.25 -9.09 -8.58
N ASN A 150 4.48 -10.39 -8.45
CA ASN A 150 3.99 -11.41 -9.36
C ASN A 150 3.12 -12.40 -8.58
N ALA A 151 1.81 -12.22 -8.64
CA ALA A 151 0.86 -12.91 -7.78
C ALA A 151 0.03 -13.98 -8.50
N GLY A 152 -0.03 -15.18 -7.92
CA GLY A 152 -0.88 -16.28 -8.38
C GLY A 152 -2.38 -16.09 -8.11
N LEU A 153 -2.77 -15.01 -7.43
CA LEU A 153 -4.17 -14.62 -7.22
C LEU A 153 -4.38 -13.12 -7.51
N ASN A 154 -4.71 -12.32 -6.50
CA ASN A 154 -4.77 -10.85 -6.59
C ASN A 154 -3.39 -10.28 -6.25
N GLY A 155 -2.97 -9.19 -6.87
CA GLY A 155 -1.77 -8.47 -6.45
C GLY A 155 -1.98 -7.83 -5.08
N ILE A 156 -2.77 -6.75 -5.04
CA ILE A 156 -3.23 -6.08 -3.82
C ILE A 156 -4.75 -6.21 -3.76
N ASP A 157 -5.26 -6.80 -2.68
CA ASP A 157 -6.69 -6.92 -2.38
C ASP A 157 -7.02 -6.01 -1.17
N ASP A 158 -7.52 -4.82 -1.48
CA ASP A 158 -7.88 -3.78 -0.53
C ASP A 158 -9.38 -3.74 -0.24
N ARG A 159 -9.80 -4.33 0.88
CA ARG A 159 -11.19 -4.32 1.35
C ARG A 159 -11.38 -3.65 2.71
N HIS A 160 -10.42 -2.85 3.17
CA HIS A 160 -10.58 -2.13 4.43
C HIS A 160 -11.51 -0.92 4.27
N ASN A 161 -12.01 -0.42 5.39
CA ASN A 161 -12.66 0.89 5.44
C ASN A 161 -11.57 1.94 5.64
N GLY A 162 -11.32 2.79 4.63
CA GLY A 162 -10.21 3.72 4.72
C GLY A 162 -9.59 4.10 3.38
N THR A 163 -8.36 4.62 3.44
CA THR A 163 -7.58 5.01 2.27
C THR A 163 -6.26 4.28 2.22
N PHE A 164 -6.04 3.55 1.12
CA PHE A 164 -4.73 3.07 0.73
C PHE A 164 -4.04 4.12 -0.14
N THR A 165 -2.92 4.65 0.32
CA THR A 165 -2.11 5.64 -0.40
C THR A 165 -0.82 5.01 -0.90
N ILE A 166 -0.52 5.14 -2.19
CA ILE A 166 0.80 4.86 -2.76
C ILE A 166 1.44 6.22 -3.01
N LYS A 167 2.48 6.57 -2.25
CA LYS A 167 3.06 7.91 -2.24
C LYS A 167 4.58 7.91 -2.31
N ASP A 168 5.12 8.72 -3.21
CA ASP A 168 6.57 8.87 -3.40
C ASP A 168 7.26 7.51 -3.59
N VAL A 169 6.61 6.59 -4.30
CA VAL A 169 7.12 5.26 -4.66
C VAL A 169 7.74 5.33 -6.06
N ASP A 170 8.99 4.91 -6.20
CA ASP A 170 9.72 5.02 -7.47
C ASP A 170 9.10 4.14 -8.55
N SER A 171 8.68 2.92 -8.18
CA SER A 171 7.93 2.02 -9.06
C SER A 171 7.19 0.96 -8.26
N LEU A 172 5.89 0.82 -8.49
CA LEU A 172 5.10 -0.35 -8.13
C LEU A 172 4.69 -1.07 -9.42
N ASP A 173 5.17 -2.28 -9.65
CA ASP A 173 4.78 -3.10 -10.82
C ASP A 173 4.09 -4.37 -10.34
N VAL A 174 2.82 -4.54 -10.72
CA VAL A 174 1.95 -5.62 -10.26
C VAL A 174 1.49 -6.46 -11.45
N LYS A 175 1.81 -7.74 -11.42
CA LYS A 175 1.24 -8.76 -12.28
C LYS A 175 0.45 -9.74 -11.43
N ALA A 176 -0.78 -10.04 -11.84
CA ALA A 176 -1.64 -10.91 -11.05
C ALA A 176 -2.50 -11.82 -11.94
N ALA A 177 -2.74 -13.05 -11.47
CA ALA A 177 -3.58 -14.01 -12.18
C ALA A 177 -5.08 -13.64 -12.20
N ARG A 178 -5.54 -12.78 -11.28
CA ARG A 178 -6.94 -12.35 -11.18
C ARG A 178 -7.09 -10.83 -11.31
N CYS A 179 -6.94 -10.09 -10.22
CA CYS A 179 -6.97 -8.62 -10.20
C CYS A 179 -5.61 -8.07 -9.76
N GLY A 180 -5.19 -6.95 -10.35
CA GLY A 180 -3.91 -6.34 -10.04
C GLY A 180 -3.94 -5.62 -8.70
N ILE A 181 -4.62 -4.47 -8.66
CA ILE A 181 -4.89 -3.69 -7.45
C ILE A 181 -6.40 -3.52 -7.36
N SER A 182 -7.06 -4.29 -6.50
CA SER A 182 -8.51 -4.28 -6.37
C SER A 182 -8.97 -3.73 -5.03
N GLY A 183 -9.98 -2.88 -5.06
CA GLY A 183 -10.68 -2.36 -3.91
C GLY A 183 -11.89 -3.19 -3.46
N GLY A 184 -12.68 -2.61 -2.56
CA GLY A 184 -14.00 -3.04 -2.15
C GLY A 184 -14.91 -1.83 -1.93
N TYR A 185 -16.16 -2.09 -1.55
CA TYR A 185 -17.25 -1.08 -1.50
C TYR A 185 -16.95 0.16 -0.64
N THR A 186 -16.05 0.06 0.33
CA THR A 186 -15.66 1.15 1.23
C THR A 186 -14.25 1.68 1.00
N SER A 187 -13.37 0.91 0.34
CA SER A 187 -11.95 1.25 0.23
C SER A 187 -11.70 2.32 -0.82
N ARG A 188 -10.63 3.07 -0.61
CA ARG A 188 -10.26 4.22 -1.45
C ARG A 188 -8.79 4.08 -1.80
N LEU A 189 -8.46 4.36 -3.06
CA LEU A 189 -7.07 4.37 -3.53
C LEU A 189 -6.66 5.79 -3.90
N ILE A 190 -5.49 6.21 -3.38
CA ILE A 190 -4.79 7.40 -3.84
C ILE A 190 -3.43 6.99 -4.38
N VAL A 191 -3.13 7.38 -5.62
CA VAL A 191 -1.77 7.29 -6.18
C VAL A 191 -1.21 8.71 -6.27
N ASP A 192 -0.17 8.98 -5.48
CA ASP A 192 0.42 10.30 -5.29
C ASP A 192 1.91 10.26 -5.66
N ASN A 193 2.32 11.09 -6.61
CA ASN A 193 3.72 11.24 -7.02
C ASN A 193 4.48 9.91 -7.21
N SER A 194 3.86 8.91 -7.84
CA SER A 194 4.38 7.54 -7.93
C SER A 194 4.22 6.97 -9.34
N ASN A 195 5.08 6.02 -9.71
CA ASN A 195 4.88 5.20 -10.91
C ASN A 195 4.22 3.88 -10.51
N VAL A 196 3.10 3.55 -11.16
CA VAL A 196 2.36 2.30 -10.92
C VAL A 196 2.08 1.64 -12.26
N LYS A 197 2.48 0.38 -12.40
CA LYS A 197 2.03 -0.51 -13.47
C LYS A 197 1.25 -1.65 -12.85
N SER A 198 0.10 -1.96 -13.40
CA SER A 198 -0.72 -3.09 -12.97
C SER A 198 -1.26 -3.83 -14.19
N GLU A 199 -1.15 -5.15 -14.20
CA GLU A 199 -1.53 -6.04 -15.31
C GLU A 199 -2.24 -7.26 -14.74
N ALA A 200 -3.54 -7.40 -15.01
CA ALA A 200 -4.34 -8.53 -14.54
C ALA A 200 -5.66 -8.67 -15.34
N PRO A 201 -6.07 -9.91 -15.69
CA PRO A 201 -7.13 -10.14 -16.68
C PRO A 201 -8.54 -9.71 -16.23
N TYR A 202 -8.81 -9.59 -14.93
CA TYR A 202 -10.12 -9.16 -14.42
C TYR A 202 -10.14 -7.68 -13.99
N GLY A 203 -9.02 -6.98 -14.14
CA GLY A 203 -8.89 -5.57 -13.82
C GLY A 203 -7.55 -5.24 -13.19
N ALA A 204 -6.82 -4.32 -13.83
CA ALA A 204 -5.55 -3.78 -13.37
C ALA A 204 -5.72 -2.93 -12.11
N ILE A 205 -6.66 -1.97 -12.12
CA ILE A 205 -7.02 -1.14 -10.97
C ILE A 205 -8.54 -1.00 -10.96
N CYS A 206 -9.23 -1.58 -9.97
CA CYS A 206 -10.69 -1.67 -10.00
C CYS A 206 -11.35 -1.74 -8.61
N SER A 207 -12.69 -1.64 -8.58
CA SER A 207 -13.54 -1.94 -7.42
C SER A 207 -13.38 -1.04 -6.19
N PHE A 208 -12.70 0.10 -6.29
CA PHE A 208 -12.63 1.07 -5.19
C PHE A 208 -13.91 1.91 -5.11
N LYS A 209 -14.30 2.31 -3.90
CA LYS A 209 -15.33 3.35 -3.72
C LYS A 209 -14.91 4.67 -4.36
N LYS A 210 -13.62 5.00 -4.27
CA LYS A 210 -13.02 6.16 -4.90
C LYS A 210 -11.58 5.88 -5.29
N PHE A 211 -11.24 6.25 -6.51
CA PHE A 211 -9.88 6.28 -7.01
C PHE A 211 -9.47 7.75 -7.23
N SER A 212 -8.23 8.10 -6.93
CA SER A 212 -7.72 9.46 -7.11
C SER A 212 -6.23 9.45 -7.43
N MET A 213 -5.83 10.37 -8.30
CA MET A 213 -4.44 10.58 -8.70
C MET A 213 -3.99 11.99 -8.31
N LYS A 214 -2.74 12.13 -7.86
CA LYS A 214 -2.13 13.43 -7.50
C LYS A 214 -0.71 13.48 -8.05
N GLY A 215 -0.41 14.46 -8.91
CA GLY A 215 0.90 14.54 -9.58
C GLY A 215 1.22 13.29 -10.41
N VAL A 216 0.19 12.63 -10.94
CA VAL A 216 0.25 11.36 -11.65
C VAL A 216 -0.73 11.42 -12.80
N LYS A 217 -0.32 10.90 -13.96
CA LYS A 217 -1.15 10.76 -15.16
C LYS A 217 -1.29 9.30 -15.55
N CYS A 218 -2.44 8.92 -16.07
CA CYS A 218 -2.63 7.63 -16.74
C CYS A 218 -2.04 7.73 -18.15
N VAL A 219 -1.11 6.83 -18.50
CA VAL A 219 -0.49 6.75 -19.83
C VAL A 219 -0.91 5.50 -20.59
N SER A 220 -1.55 4.55 -19.92
CA SER A 220 -2.25 3.43 -20.55
C SER A 220 -3.33 2.91 -19.59
N PRO A 221 -4.56 2.66 -20.06
CA PRO A 221 -5.07 2.96 -21.40
C PRO A 221 -5.18 4.48 -21.63
N VAL A 222 -5.35 4.87 -22.88
CA VAL A 222 -5.64 6.25 -23.29
C VAL A 222 -6.95 6.27 -24.07
N SER A 223 -7.74 7.33 -23.90
CA SER A 223 -8.98 7.48 -24.67
C SER A 223 -8.68 7.75 -26.14
N ASP A 224 -9.44 7.12 -27.02
CA ASP A 224 -9.47 7.44 -28.44
C ASP A 224 -10.15 8.81 -28.63
N PRO A 225 -9.53 9.78 -29.31
CA PRO A 225 -10.15 11.09 -29.56
C PRO A 225 -11.44 11.02 -30.39
N THR A 226 -11.74 9.89 -31.01
CA THR A 226 -12.95 9.64 -31.82
C THR A 226 -14.06 8.90 -31.06
N ALA A 227 -13.92 8.69 -29.75
CA ALA A 227 -14.96 8.05 -28.93
C ALA A 227 -16.30 8.79 -29.00
N THR A 228 -17.39 8.05 -29.21
CA THR A 228 -18.76 8.58 -29.32
C THR A 228 -19.52 8.43 -28.01
N ASP A 229 -20.79 8.88 -27.98
CA ASP A 229 -21.67 8.62 -26.84
C ASP A 229 -22.09 7.13 -26.77
N GLU A 230 -22.18 6.43 -27.89
CA GLU A 230 -22.43 4.98 -27.94
C GLU A 230 -21.30 4.21 -27.25
N ASP A 231 -20.05 4.64 -27.43
CA ASP A 231 -18.88 4.07 -26.75
C ASP A 231 -18.95 4.20 -25.21
N LYS A 232 -19.77 5.12 -24.67
CA LYS A 232 -19.97 5.27 -23.23
C LYS A 232 -20.97 4.26 -22.67
N GLU A 233 -21.88 3.79 -23.50
CA GLU A 233 -22.92 2.81 -23.14
C GLU A 233 -22.49 1.37 -23.41
N ASP A 234 -21.46 1.15 -24.25
CA ASP A 234 -20.90 -0.17 -24.52
C ASP A 234 -19.94 -0.63 -23.40
N PRO A 235 -20.27 -1.70 -22.64
CA PRO A 235 -19.37 -2.27 -21.64
C PRO A 235 -18.06 -2.82 -22.22
N ASN A 236 -17.96 -3.06 -23.52
CA ASN A 236 -16.77 -3.58 -24.18
C ASN A 236 -16.00 -2.52 -24.97
N SER A 237 -16.42 -1.24 -24.91
CA SER A 237 -15.73 -0.19 -25.66
C SER A 237 -14.27 -0.10 -25.23
N THR A 238 -13.39 -0.13 -26.22
CA THR A 238 -11.94 0.05 -26.05
C THR A 238 -11.50 1.49 -26.29
N LYS A 239 -12.44 2.40 -26.55
CA LYS A 239 -12.17 3.79 -26.92
C LYS A 239 -12.23 4.76 -25.75
N THR A 240 -12.91 4.39 -24.67
CA THR A 240 -13.13 5.28 -23.52
C THR A 240 -12.25 4.90 -22.32
N VAL A 241 -11.89 5.90 -21.53
CA VAL A 241 -11.23 5.71 -20.23
C VAL A 241 -11.92 6.58 -19.20
N SER A 242 -12.18 6.03 -18.02
CA SER A 242 -12.79 6.70 -16.88
C SER A 242 -12.05 6.36 -15.59
N PHE A 243 -11.97 7.35 -14.71
CA PHE A 243 -11.39 7.23 -13.38
C PHE A 243 -12.43 7.37 -12.25
N GLU A 244 -13.66 7.73 -12.60
CA GLU A 244 -14.75 8.01 -11.65
C GLU A 244 -15.47 6.73 -11.20
N LYS A 245 -15.21 5.59 -11.86
CA LYS A 245 -15.86 4.30 -11.60
C LYS A 245 -15.02 3.39 -10.69
N GLY A 246 -14.24 3.99 -9.79
CA GLY A 246 -13.54 3.22 -8.77
C GLY A 246 -12.27 2.50 -9.26
N GLY A 247 -11.63 3.03 -10.29
CA GLY A 247 -10.41 2.45 -10.84
C GLY A 247 -10.06 3.01 -12.21
N VAL A 248 -9.36 2.22 -13.01
CA VAL A 248 -9.05 2.52 -14.42
C VAL A 248 -9.97 1.66 -15.28
N THR A 249 -11.05 2.26 -15.75
CA THR A 249 -12.14 1.57 -16.45
C THR A 249 -12.43 2.23 -17.79
N ASN A 250 -13.29 1.64 -18.61
CA ASN A 250 -13.99 2.38 -19.65
C ASN A 250 -15.13 3.24 -19.04
N ALA A 251 -15.84 4.00 -19.87
CA ALA A 251 -16.91 4.90 -19.39
C ALA A 251 -18.10 4.17 -18.76
N TYR A 252 -18.41 2.95 -19.22
CA TYR A 252 -19.43 2.08 -18.63
C TYR A 252 -19.05 1.65 -17.20
N GLY A 253 -17.76 1.42 -16.95
CA GLY A 253 -17.21 0.95 -15.68
C GLY A 253 -16.52 -0.41 -15.75
N THR A 254 -16.35 -0.98 -16.94
CA THR A 254 -15.59 -2.21 -17.15
C THR A 254 -14.10 -1.94 -16.96
N PRO A 255 -13.40 -2.68 -16.10
CA PRO A 255 -11.99 -2.42 -15.82
C PRO A 255 -11.10 -2.87 -16.98
N TRP A 256 -10.01 -2.13 -17.18
CA TRP A 256 -8.96 -2.51 -18.12
C TRP A 256 -8.03 -3.56 -17.53
N ASP A 257 -7.48 -4.43 -18.37
CA ASP A 257 -6.55 -5.48 -17.99
C ASP A 257 -5.13 -4.97 -17.72
N ILE A 258 -4.80 -3.78 -18.22
CA ILE A 258 -3.56 -3.06 -17.94
C ILE A 258 -3.84 -1.61 -17.54
N ALA A 259 -3.09 -1.13 -16.55
CA ALA A 259 -3.05 0.28 -16.18
C ALA A 259 -1.60 0.70 -15.94
N ILE A 260 -1.18 1.80 -16.56
CA ILE A 260 0.12 2.42 -16.36
C ILE A 260 -0.11 3.86 -15.94
N LEU A 261 0.21 4.14 -14.69
CA LEU A 261 0.19 5.45 -14.09
C LEU A 261 1.63 5.93 -13.95
N GLN A 262 1.91 7.11 -14.47
CA GLN A 262 3.24 7.69 -14.44
C GLN A 262 3.23 8.95 -13.60
N ARG A 263 4.24 9.09 -12.74
CA ARG A 263 4.54 10.34 -12.05
C ARG A 263 4.63 11.46 -13.09
N GLU A 264 3.90 12.54 -12.88
CA GLU A 264 4.03 13.71 -13.74
C GLU A 264 5.41 14.33 -13.50
N SER A 265 6.25 14.33 -14.54
CA SER A 265 7.52 15.02 -14.45
C SER A 265 7.24 16.51 -14.36
N THR A 266 7.34 17.09 -13.16
CA THR A 266 7.62 18.51 -13.08
C THR A 266 8.95 18.71 -13.78
N ALA A 267 8.98 19.44 -14.89
CA ALA A 267 10.22 19.82 -15.59
C ALA A 267 11.17 20.68 -14.72
N GLY A 268 10.86 20.87 -13.44
CA GLY A 268 11.78 21.29 -12.40
C GLY A 268 11.92 20.19 -11.36
N ILE A 269 13.18 19.86 -11.03
CA ILE A 269 13.55 19.23 -9.76
C ILE A 269 12.71 19.90 -8.66
N GLU A 270 11.82 19.15 -7.99
CA GLU A 270 11.08 19.67 -6.84
C GLU A 270 12.10 20.23 -5.83
N SER A 271 12.07 21.53 -5.61
CA SER A 271 12.76 22.15 -4.48
C SER A 271 11.97 21.87 -3.21
N LYS A 272 11.90 20.61 -2.76
CA LYS A 272 11.38 20.29 -1.44
C LYS A 272 12.52 20.11 -0.47
N THR A 273 12.97 21.24 0.04
CA THR A 273 13.25 21.33 1.47
C THR A 273 13.22 22.79 1.90
N THR A 274 12.25 23.12 2.74
CA THR A 274 12.27 24.36 3.51
C THR A 274 13.49 24.29 4.41
N VAL A 275 14.51 25.11 4.12
CA VAL A 275 15.64 25.32 5.04
C VAL A 275 15.05 25.95 6.29
N LYS A 276 15.29 25.35 7.46
CA LYS A 276 15.00 26.01 8.74
C LYS A 276 15.86 27.27 8.82
N ASP A 277 15.36 28.37 9.40
CA ASP A 277 15.98 29.72 9.37
C ASP A 277 17.44 29.82 9.84
N ASN A 278 18.03 28.73 10.36
CA ASN A 278 19.38 28.67 10.90
C ASN A 278 20.28 27.60 10.25
N ALA A 279 19.85 26.93 9.17
CA ALA A 279 20.69 25.88 8.56
C ALA A 279 21.90 26.48 7.83
N LYS A 280 23.08 25.90 8.07
CA LYS A 280 24.34 26.34 7.45
C LYS A 280 24.61 25.53 6.19
N ILE A 281 25.23 26.16 5.18
CA ILE A 281 25.76 25.44 4.02
C ILE A 281 26.86 24.49 4.49
N VAL A 282 26.76 23.21 4.12
CA VAL A 282 27.76 22.18 4.44
C VAL A 282 28.53 21.70 3.21
N ALA A 283 27.94 21.81 2.02
CA ALA A 283 28.61 21.51 0.77
C ALA A 283 27.96 22.24 -0.41
N VAL A 284 28.78 22.55 -1.42
CA VAL A 284 28.36 23.15 -2.68
C VAL A 284 28.88 22.25 -3.80
N TYR A 285 28.05 21.96 -4.80
CA TYR A 285 28.40 21.15 -5.96
C TYR A 285 28.03 21.89 -7.24
N ASP A 286 28.76 21.62 -8.33
CA ASP A 286 28.26 21.97 -9.66
C ASP A 286 27.16 21.00 -10.11
N VAL A 287 26.54 21.29 -11.25
CA VAL A 287 25.46 20.45 -11.81
C VAL A 287 25.91 19.05 -12.23
N SER A 288 27.22 18.79 -12.31
CA SER A 288 27.77 17.45 -12.56
C SER A 288 28.00 16.66 -11.26
N GLY A 289 27.75 17.26 -10.10
CA GLY A 289 27.94 16.63 -8.79
C GLY A 289 29.37 16.75 -8.24
N ARG A 290 30.25 17.53 -8.88
CA ARG A 290 31.60 17.79 -8.37
C ARG A 290 31.56 18.81 -7.24
N LEU A 291 32.23 18.51 -6.13
CA LEU A 291 32.34 19.39 -4.97
C LEU A 291 33.09 20.68 -5.33
N LEU A 292 32.52 21.82 -4.94
CA LEU A 292 33.06 23.16 -5.14
C LEU A 292 33.51 23.75 -3.81
N LYS A 293 34.55 24.60 -3.87
CA LYS A 293 35.05 25.33 -2.70
C LYS A 293 34.09 26.43 -2.25
N ASP A 294 33.45 27.10 -3.21
CA ASP A 294 32.53 28.22 -3.02
C ASP A 294 31.45 28.21 -4.11
N LEU A 295 30.40 29.02 -3.94
CA LEU A 295 29.42 29.27 -5.00
C LEU A 295 30.11 29.87 -6.24
N GLN A 296 29.89 29.25 -7.40
CA GLN A 296 30.37 29.72 -8.70
C GLN A 296 29.27 30.44 -9.47
N LYS A 297 29.65 31.25 -10.47
CA LYS A 297 28.71 31.89 -11.38
C LYS A 297 27.88 30.82 -12.10
N GLY A 298 26.56 30.96 -12.06
CA GLY A 298 25.63 29.97 -12.62
C GLY A 298 25.00 29.06 -11.57
N ILE A 299 24.58 27.86 -11.99
CA ILE A 299 23.82 26.94 -11.15
C ILE A 299 24.74 26.16 -10.20
N ASN A 300 24.40 26.19 -8.91
CA ASN A 300 25.03 25.43 -7.85
C ASN A 300 23.99 24.55 -7.16
N ILE A 301 24.39 23.35 -6.73
CA ILE A 301 23.61 22.46 -5.85
C ILE A 301 24.19 22.61 -4.45
N VAL A 302 23.39 23.03 -3.47
CA VAL A 302 23.85 23.39 -2.13
C VAL A 302 23.18 22.51 -1.10
N ARG A 303 23.97 21.79 -0.32
CA ARG A 303 23.52 20.98 0.81
C ARG A 303 23.65 21.78 2.09
N TYR A 304 22.64 21.73 2.94
CA TYR A 304 22.61 22.37 4.25
C TYR A 304 22.73 21.36 5.40
N SER A 305 23.06 21.87 6.58
CA SER A 305 23.29 21.10 7.81
C SER A 305 22.06 20.36 8.32
N ASP A 306 20.86 20.78 7.93
CA ASP A 306 19.59 20.11 8.25
C ASP A 306 19.24 18.98 7.26
N GLY A 307 20.15 18.67 6.32
CA GLY A 307 19.96 17.66 5.30
C GLY A 307 19.25 18.18 4.04
N SER A 308 18.78 19.43 4.03
CA SER A 308 18.16 20.02 2.85
C SER A 308 19.13 20.24 1.70
N ILE A 309 18.60 20.21 0.48
CA ILE A 309 19.35 20.50 -0.74
C ILE A 309 18.60 21.57 -1.55
N LYS A 310 19.30 22.64 -1.94
CA LYS A 310 18.75 23.71 -2.77
C LYS A 310 19.61 23.97 -3.99
N LYS A 311 18.96 24.34 -5.09
CA LYS A 311 19.60 24.95 -6.25
C LYS A 311 19.79 26.45 -5.99
N ILE A 312 21.02 26.96 -6.06
CA ILE A 312 21.33 28.39 -5.93
C ILE A 312 21.93 28.89 -7.24
N ILE A 313 21.48 30.06 -7.70
CA ILE A 313 22.07 30.76 -8.85
C ILE A 313 22.85 31.96 -8.29
N LYS A 314 24.14 32.03 -8.60
CA LYS A 314 25.03 33.16 -8.25
C LYS A 314 25.48 33.90 -9.50
#